data_AF-S8CYS8-F1
#
_entry.id   AF-S8CYS8-F1
#
_cell.length_a   1.000
_cell.length_b   1.000
_cell.length_c   1.000
_cell.angle_alpha   90.00
_cell.angle_beta   90.00
_cell.angle_gamma   90.00
#
_symmetry.space_group_name_H-M   'P 1'
#
loop_
_entity.id
_entity.type
_entity.pdbx_description
1 polymer ?
#
loop_
_entity_poly.entity_id
_entity_poly.type
_entity_poly.pdbx_seq_one_letter_code
_entity_poly.pdbx_strand_id
1 'polypeptide(L)'
;KRRADGDCIWRGLIAKGGTPVCRGRCVVIGEGLDADIPKVVNCSARTGLDLLTKHYEEAVGFDVVLFLPDSEDDFGSYTEFLRYLGSKDRAGVAKLDDGTTMFLVPPSSFLFKVLKVSGPERLYGVVLKFPP
;
A
#
# COMPACT_ATOMS: atom_id res chain seq x y z
N LYS A 1 -7.51 -11.51 -24.59
CA LYS A 1 -7.64 -10.07 -24.25
C LYS A 1 -6.32 -9.64 -23.60
N ARG A 2 -5.36 -9.16 -24.40
CA ARG A 2 -4.03 -8.64 -24.01
C ARG A 2 -4.19 -7.11 -23.86
N ARG A 3 -3.63 -6.32 -22.94
CA ARG A 3 -2.45 -6.35 -22.05
C ARG A 3 -2.82 -5.56 -20.76
N ALA A 4 -2.31 -5.97 -19.61
CA ALA A 4 -2.12 -5.09 -18.44
C ALA A 4 -0.74 -5.32 -17.81
N ASP A 5 0.21 -5.80 -18.63
CA ASP A 5 1.60 -6.02 -18.22
C ASP A 5 2.44 -4.74 -18.34
N GLY A 6 1.88 -3.69 -18.98
CA GLY A 6 2.53 -2.39 -19.15
C GLY A 6 2.36 -1.41 -17.99
N ASP A 7 1.41 -1.67 -17.07
CA ASP A 7 1.10 -0.79 -15.94
C ASP A 7 1.69 -1.32 -14.62
N CYS A 8 2.30 -2.51 -14.66
CA CYS A 8 2.87 -3.19 -13.51
C CYS A 8 4.28 -2.68 -13.24
N ILE A 9 4.43 -1.76 -12.28
CA ILE A 9 5.73 -1.20 -11.89
C ILE A 9 6.51 -2.08 -10.92
N TRP A 10 5.85 -3.04 -10.28
CA TRP A 10 6.51 -3.92 -9.32
C TRP A 10 5.85 -5.29 -9.26
N ARG A 11 6.66 -6.32 -9.03
CA ARG A 11 6.24 -7.69 -8.76
C ARG A 11 7.17 -8.30 -7.71
N GLY A 12 6.61 -8.77 -6.60
CA GLY A 12 7.42 -9.26 -5.48
C GLY A 12 6.59 -9.92 -4.39
N LEU A 13 7.11 -9.89 -3.17
CA LEU A 13 6.50 -10.55 -2.01
C LEU A 13 5.96 -9.51 -1.02
N ILE A 14 4.74 -9.72 -0.54
CA ILE A 14 4.21 -9.02 0.64
C ILE A 14 4.49 -9.90 1.86
N ALA A 15 5.03 -9.30 2.92
CA ALA A 15 5.34 -9.97 4.18
C ALA A 15 4.75 -9.22 5.38
N LYS A 16 4.56 -9.94 6.49
CA LYS A 16 4.08 -9.41 7.77
C LYS A 16 5.06 -9.81 8.87
N GLY A 17 5.75 -8.83 9.45
CA GLY A 17 6.74 -9.09 10.50
C GLY A 17 7.86 -10.04 10.06
N GLY A 18 8.25 -9.99 8.77
CA GLY A 18 9.22 -10.91 8.17
C GLY A 18 8.64 -12.22 7.64
N THR A 19 7.41 -12.60 8.02
CA THR A 19 6.75 -13.81 7.51
C THR A 19 6.09 -13.54 6.16
N PRO A 20 6.37 -14.34 5.11
CA PRO A 20 5.69 -14.24 3.82
C PRO A 20 4.16 -14.32 3.94
N VAL A 21 3.46 -13.46 3.21
CA VAL A 21 1.99 -13.45 3.12
C VAL A 21 1.54 -13.98 1.77
N CYS A 22 1.92 -13.30 0.69
CA CYS A 22 1.56 -13.67 -0.68
C CYS A 22 2.48 -12.97 -1.68
N ARG A 23 2.49 -13.44 -2.93
CA ARG A 23 3.07 -12.68 -4.04
C ARG A 23 2.11 -11.60 -4.47
N GLY A 24 2.66 -10.47 -4.88
CA GLY A 24 1.88 -9.33 -5.33
C GLY A 24 2.46 -8.67 -6.57
N ARG A 25 1.62 -7.87 -7.22
CA ARG A 25 2.00 -6.89 -8.22
C ARG A 25 1.53 -5.51 -7.80
N CYS A 26 2.19 -4.49 -8.31
CA CYS A 26 1.86 -3.10 -8.05
C CYS A 26 1.61 -2.38 -9.37
N VAL A 27 0.55 -1.57 -9.41
CA VAL A 27 0.27 -0.66 -10.53
C VAL A 27 0.19 0.77 -10.02
N VAL A 28 0.59 1.72 -10.85
CA VAL A 28 0.56 3.15 -10.52
C VAL A 28 -0.87 3.66 -10.51
N ILE A 29 -1.19 4.51 -9.52
CA ILE A 29 -2.39 5.36 -9.53
C ILE A 29 -1.92 6.81 -9.42
N GLY A 30 -2.31 7.65 -10.37
CA GLY A 30 -1.82 9.04 -10.41
C GLY A 30 -0.36 9.11 -10.87
N GLU A 31 0.46 9.87 -10.16
CA GLU A 31 1.86 10.18 -10.55
C GLU A 31 2.87 9.07 -10.21
N GLY A 32 2.51 8.09 -9.37
CA GLY A 32 3.41 7.01 -8.95
C GLY A 32 4.31 7.38 -7.76
N LEU A 33 5.27 6.51 -7.42
CA LEU A 33 6.21 6.75 -6.31
C LEU A 33 7.53 7.32 -6.83
N ASP A 34 8.13 8.25 -6.07
CA ASP A 34 9.46 8.80 -6.36
C ASP A 34 10.63 7.82 -6.04
N ALA A 35 10.36 6.71 -5.35
CA ALA A 35 11.34 5.75 -4.89
C ALA A 35 10.98 4.29 -5.23
N ASP A 36 12.02 3.46 -5.37
CA ASP A 36 11.88 2.06 -5.76
C ASP A 36 11.24 1.20 -4.66
N ILE A 37 10.35 0.29 -5.09
CA ILE A 37 9.69 -0.67 -4.20
C ILE A 37 10.59 -1.91 -4.02
N PRO A 38 10.96 -2.29 -2.79
CA PRO A 38 11.82 -3.44 -2.53
C PRO A 38 11.17 -4.75 -3.02
N LYS A 39 12.00 -5.76 -3.33
CA LYS A 39 11.50 -7.11 -3.69
C LYS A 39 10.55 -7.72 -2.64
N VAL A 40 10.72 -7.34 -1.38
CA VAL A 40 9.86 -7.73 -0.27
C VAL A 40 9.30 -6.49 0.40
N VAL A 41 8.00 -6.26 0.22
CA VAL A 41 7.26 -5.23 0.95
C VAL A 41 6.87 -5.82 2.30
N ASN A 42 7.70 -5.59 3.31
CA ASN A 42 7.48 -6.10 4.66
C ASN A 42 6.70 -5.10 5.52
N CYS A 43 5.48 -5.47 5.90
CA CYS A 43 4.71 -4.80 6.93
C CYS A 43 5.35 -5.07 8.31
N SER A 44 6.29 -4.22 8.71
CA SER A 44 7.08 -4.37 9.94
C SER A 44 6.34 -3.87 11.18
N ALA A 45 5.43 -2.91 11.01
CA ALA A 45 4.61 -2.36 12.07
C ALA A 45 3.21 -2.00 11.56
N ARG A 46 2.36 -1.49 12.46
CA ARG A 46 1.03 -0.94 12.12
C ARG A 46 0.84 0.41 12.79
N THR A 47 0.16 1.32 12.11
CA THR A 47 -0.27 2.61 12.65
C THR A 47 -1.79 2.74 12.58
N GLY A 48 -2.39 3.51 13.49
CA GLY A 48 -3.82 3.83 13.43
C GLY A 48 -4.12 4.75 12.25
N LEU A 49 -5.27 4.56 11.61
CA LEU A 49 -5.70 5.44 10.51
C LEU A 49 -5.98 6.87 11.01
N ASP A 50 -6.32 7.05 12.29
CA ASP A 50 -6.46 8.34 12.96
C ASP A 50 -5.12 9.09 13.07
N LEU A 51 -4.05 8.39 13.47
CA LEU A 51 -2.71 8.95 13.52
C LEU A 51 -2.19 9.26 12.12
N LEU A 52 -2.44 8.38 11.15
CA LEU A 52 -2.09 8.62 9.75
C LEU A 52 -2.84 9.83 9.17
N THR A 53 -4.09 10.06 9.58
CA THR A 53 -4.87 11.26 9.22
C THR A 53 -4.19 12.52 9.73
N LYS A 54 -3.72 12.54 10.98
CA LYS A 54 -2.98 13.69 11.53
C LYS A 54 -1.67 13.94 10.77
N HIS A 55 -0.93 12.89 10.46
CA HIS A 55 0.29 13.04 9.64
C HIS A 55 -0.01 13.57 8.24
N TYR A 56 -1.16 13.24 7.67
CA TYR A 56 -1.58 13.79 6.39
C TYR A 56 -1.91 15.29 6.46
N GLU A 57 -2.44 15.79 7.58
CA GLU A 57 -2.71 17.22 7.76
C GLU A 57 -1.43 18.08 7.71
N GLU A 58 -0.29 17.48 8.08
CA GLU A 58 1.04 18.09 8.02
C GLU A 58 1.75 17.88 6.66
N ALA A 59 1.20 17.03 5.79
CA ALA A 59 1.78 16.71 4.50
C ALA A 59 1.43 17.77 3.43
N VAL A 60 2.36 18.04 2.53
CA VAL A 60 2.15 18.89 1.34
C VAL A 60 1.61 18.12 0.14
N GLY A 61 1.58 16.79 0.24
CA GLY A 61 1.06 15.91 -0.81
C GLY A 61 1.24 14.45 -0.45
N PHE A 62 0.90 13.57 -1.39
CA PHE A 62 1.09 12.14 -1.26
C PHE A 62 1.22 11.48 -2.62
N ASP A 63 1.94 10.36 -2.65
CA ASP A 63 1.92 9.42 -3.76
C ASP A 63 1.12 8.19 -3.39
N VAL A 64 0.57 7.52 -4.41
CA VAL A 64 -0.27 6.35 -4.23
C VAL A 64 -0.06 5.30 -5.32
N VAL A 65 -0.06 4.04 -4.90
CA VAL A 65 0.00 2.87 -5.80
C VAL A 65 -0.95 1.80 -5.32
N LEU A 66 -1.32 0.88 -6.22
CA LEU A 66 -2.25 -0.20 -5.94
C LEU A 66 -1.53 -1.54 -5.93
N PHE A 67 -1.59 -2.25 -4.80
CA PHE A 67 -1.15 -3.63 -4.72
C PHE A 67 -2.30 -4.60 -5.04
N LEU A 68 -1.98 -5.61 -5.84
CA LEU A 68 -2.87 -6.66 -6.28
C LEU A 68 -2.22 -8.01 -6.00
N PRO A 69 -3.01 -9.07 -5.72
CA PRO A 69 -2.47 -10.43 -5.69
C PRO A 69 -1.89 -10.79 -7.06
N ASP A 70 -0.77 -11.51 -7.05
CA ASP A 70 -0.09 -11.84 -8.30
C ASP A 70 -0.89 -12.85 -9.15
N SER A 71 -1.48 -13.84 -8.47
CA SER A 71 -2.28 -14.94 -9.05
C SER A 71 -3.54 -15.25 -8.20
N GLU A 72 -4.36 -16.20 -8.65
CA GLU A 72 -5.51 -16.68 -7.87
C GLU A 72 -5.11 -17.37 -6.57
N ASP A 73 -3.97 -18.09 -6.58
CA ASP A 73 -3.42 -18.76 -5.39
C ASP A 73 -3.07 -17.76 -4.28
N ASP A 74 -2.72 -16.53 -4.65
CA ASP A 74 -2.38 -15.45 -3.72
C ASP A 74 -3.62 -14.73 -3.14
N PHE A 75 -4.79 -14.88 -3.77
CA PHE A 75 -5.99 -14.09 -3.47
C PHE A 75 -6.51 -14.29 -2.04
N GLY A 76 -6.46 -15.53 -1.54
CA GLY A 76 -6.90 -15.87 -0.18
C GLY A 76 -6.07 -15.16 0.88
N SER A 77 -4.75 -15.35 0.86
CA SER A 77 -3.81 -14.73 1.80
C SER A 77 -3.78 -13.20 1.68
N TYR A 78 -3.89 -12.67 0.46
CA TYR A 78 -4.02 -11.24 0.23
C TYR A 78 -5.28 -10.65 0.90
N THR A 79 -6.42 -11.31 0.75
CA THR A 79 -7.70 -10.86 1.34
C THR A 79 -7.69 -10.97 2.86
N GLU A 80 -7.07 -12.00 3.42
CA GLU A 80 -6.88 -12.13 4.86
C GLU A 80 -5.99 -11.00 5.41
N PHE A 81 -4.95 -10.63 4.68
CA PHE A 81 -4.08 -9.52 5.06
C PHE A 81 -4.81 -8.16 5.04
N LEU A 82 -5.67 -7.91 4.04
CA LEU A 82 -6.56 -6.74 4.04
C LEU A 82 -7.45 -6.69 5.28
N ARG A 83 -8.07 -7.82 5.65
CA ARG A 83 -8.91 -7.94 6.86
C ARG A 83 -8.11 -7.73 8.14
N TYR A 84 -6.90 -8.27 8.21
CA TYR A 84 -6.00 -8.10 9.35
C TYR A 84 -5.71 -6.62 9.64
N LEU A 85 -5.51 -5.80 8.60
CA LEU A 85 -5.32 -4.37 8.73
C LEU A 85 -6.63 -3.63 9.04
N GLY A 86 -7.67 -3.89 8.24
CA GLY A 86 -8.96 -3.19 8.32
C GLY A 86 -9.74 -3.44 9.61
N SER A 87 -9.66 -4.65 10.19
CA SER A 87 -10.43 -5.01 11.41
C SER A 87 -10.07 -4.20 12.66
N LYS A 88 -8.98 -3.44 12.63
CA LYS A 88 -8.51 -2.61 13.74
C LYS A 88 -8.31 -1.14 13.35
N ASP A 89 -8.83 -0.73 12.18
CA ASP A 89 -8.62 0.60 11.61
C ASP A 89 -7.14 0.99 11.58
N ARG A 90 -6.31 0.07 11.05
CA ARG A 90 -4.85 0.24 10.97
C ARG A 90 -4.36 0.17 9.53
N ALA A 91 -3.31 0.94 9.26
CA ALA A 91 -2.44 0.73 8.11
C ALA A 91 -1.19 -0.04 8.51
N GLY A 92 -0.62 -0.81 7.59
CA GLY A 92 0.72 -1.38 7.74
C GLY A 92 1.79 -0.33 7.50
N VAL A 93 2.98 -0.53 8.07
CA VAL A 93 4.17 0.31 7.83
C VAL A 93 5.21 -0.54 7.12
N ALA A 94 5.66 -0.08 5.97
CA ALA A 94 6.73 -0.66 5.17
C ALA A 94 7.77 0.42 4.80
N LYS A 95 8.92 -0.01 4.30
CA LYS A 95 9.99 0.87 3.83
C LYS A 95 10.26 0.64 2.35
N LEU A 96 10.47 1.72 1.61
CA LEU A 96 11.03 1.69 0.26
C LEU A 96 12.55 1.50 0.32
N ASP A 97 13.19 1.28 -0.82
CA ASP A 97 14.63 0.98 -0.88
C ASP A 97 15.51 2.12 -0.35
N ASP A 98 15.06 3.38 -0.48
CA ASP A 98 15.71 4.58 0.05
C ASP A 98 15.43 4.85 1.56
N GLY A 99 14.63 3.98 2.20
CA GLY A 99 14.21 4.13 3.59
C GLY A 99 12.96 5.01 3.77
N THR A 100 12.37 5.53 2.70
CA THR A 100 11.09 6.25 2.73
C THR A 100 9.99 5.37 3.30
N THR A 101 9.13 5.95 4.15
CA THR A 101 8.01 5.22 4.76
C THR A 101 6.86 5.09 3.77
N MET A 102 6.43 3.87 3.50
CA MET A 102 5.21 3.57 2.77
C MET A 102 4.17 2.96 3.71
N PHE A 103 2.96 3.51 3.69
CA PHE A 103 1.81 3.00 4.44
C PHE A 103 1.00 2.04 3.56
N LEU A 104 0.74 0.84 4.09
CA LEU A 104 -0.10 -0.18 3.46
C LEU A 104 -1.52 -0.02 3.97
N VAL A 105 -2.36 0.65 3.19
CA VAL A 105 -3.69 1.09 3.60
C VAL A 105 -4.76 0.15 3.03
N PRO A 106 -5.55 -0.54 3.87
CA PRO A 106 -6.69 -1.33 3.39
C PRO A 106 -7.85 -0.42 2.96
N PRO A 107 -8.86 -0.93 2.23
CA PRO A 107 -10.08 -0.19 1.93
C PRO A 107 -10.70 0.40 3.20
N SER A 108 -10.80 1.74 3.26
CA SER A 108 -11.16 2.46 4.48
C SER A 108 -11.58 3.91 4.19
N SER A 109 -12.20 4.57 5.18
CA SER A 109 -12.58 5.98 5.13
C SER A 109 -11.42 6.94 4.95
N PHE A 110 -10.22 6.55 5.39
CA PHE A 110 -9.02 7.31 5.14
C PHE A 110 -8.79 7.53 3.63
N LEU A 111 -8.88 6.49 2.81
CA LEU A 111 -8.66 6.62 1.36
C LEU A 111 -9.67 7.58 0.70
N PHE A 112 -10.96 7.39 0.96
CA PHE A 112 -12.00 8.14 0.22
C PHE A 112 -12.39 9.48 0.86
N LYS A 113 -12.32 9.62 2.19
CA LYS A 113 -12.67 10.87 2.88
C LYS A 113 -11.47 11.78 3.10
N VAL A 114 -10.30 11.21 3.40
CA VAL A 114 -9.08 12.00 3.72
C VAL A 114 -8.28 12.23 2.45
N LEU A 115 -7.80 11.16 1.79
CA LEU A 115 -6.98 11.29 0.57
C LEU A 115 -7.79 11.59 -0.70
N LYS A 116 -9.13 11.47 -0.64
CA LYS A 116 -10.03 11.62 -1.80
C LYS A 116 -9.70 10.68 -2.97
N VAL A 117 -9.06 9.55 -2.69
CA VAL A 117 -8.75 8.52 -3.68
C VAL A 117 -10.00 7.68 -3.93
N SER A 118 -10.40 7.62 -5.21
CA SER A 118 -11.46 6.72 -5.69
C SER A 118 -10.82 5.55 -6.42
N GLY A 119 -11.25 4.32 -6.14
CA GLY A 119 -10.67 3.13 -6.77
C GLY A 119 -11.22 1.83 -6.20
N PRO A 120 -10.72 0.68 -6.67
CA PRO A 120 -11.19 -0.63 -6.23
C PRO A 120 -10.83 -0.89 -4.76
N GLU A 121 -11.60 -1.77 -4.11
CA GLU A 121 -11.31 -2.24 -2.76
C GLU A 121 -10.08 -3.17 -2.75
N ARG A 122 -8.90 -2.57 -2.75
CA ARG A 122 -7.60 -3.23 -2.77
C ARG A 122 -6.66 -2.57 -1.76
N LEU A 123 -5.43 -3.09 -1.65
CA LEU A 123 -4.40 -2.58 -0.78
C LEU A 123 -3.70 -1.42 -1.49
N TYR A 124 -3.65 -0.25 -0.84
CA TYR A 124 -2.97 0.92 -1.39
C TYR A 124 -1.63 1.11 -0.68
N GLY A 125 -0.57 1.36 -1.44
CA GLY A 125 0.68 1.90 -0.92
C GLY A 125 0.61 3.42 -0.97
N VAL A 126 0.77 4.08 0.17
CA VAL A 126 0.69 5.54 0.30
C VAL A 126 2.00 6.06 0.87
N VAL A 127 2.60 7.05 0.21
CA VAL A 127 3.77 7.79 0.72
C VAL A 127 3.34 9.24 0.94
N LEU A 128 3.50 9.75 2.17
CA LEU A 128 3.21 11.15 2.48
C LEU A 128 4.43 12.01 2.16
N LYS A 129 4.21 13.15 1.49
CA LYS A 129 5.25 14.14 1.18
C LYS A 129 5.20 15.26 2.19
N PHE A 130 6.33 15.56 2.82
CA PHE A 130 6.46 16.65 3.79
C PHE A 130 7.31 17.78 3.19
N PRO A 131 7.11 19.03 3.64
CA PRO A 131 7.98 20.11 3.22
C PRO A 131 9.44 19.83 3.67
N PRO A 132 10.43 20.26 2.88
CA PRO A 132 11.84 20.12 3.23
C PRO A 132 12.25 20.93 4.47
#